data_AF-A0A9D8M6U0-F1
#
_entry.id   AF-A0A9D8M6U0-F1
#
_cell.length_a   1.000
_cell.length_b   1.000
_cell.length_c   1.000
_cell.angle_alpha   90.00
_cell.angle_beta   90.00
_cell.angle_gamma   90.00
#
_symmetry.space_group_name_H-M   'P 1'
#
loop_
_entity.id
_entity.type
_entity.pdbx_description
1 polymer ?
#
loop_
_entity_poly.entity_id
_entity_poly.type
_entity_poly.pdbx_seq_one_letter_code
_entity_poly.pdbx_strand_id
1 'polypeptide(L)' 'MTAFADLRAYLERVAELGELRTVPGAGTSTDIGPLTEITAWSPEHPMLLFDDIPGFPRGWR' A
#
# COMPACT_ATOMS: atom_id res chain seq x y z
N MET A 1 6.90 22.43 9.34
CA MET A 1 7.70 21.36 8.71
C MET A 1 6.93 20.07 8.87
N THR A 2 6.68 19.33 7.78
CA THR A 2 6.18 17.96 7.86
C THR A 2 7.31 17.03 8.29
N ALA A 3 7.02 15.94 8.99
CA ALA A 3 8.03 14.96 9.41
C ALA A 3 8.69 14.23 8.23
N PHE A 4 8.04 14.25 7.06
CA PHE A 4 8.50 13.65 5.82
C PHE A 4 8.42 14.67 4.68
N ALA A 5 9.34 14.57 3.71
CA ALA A 5 9.38 15.48 2.55
C ALA A 5 8.18 15.29 1.62
N ASP A 6 7.76 14.04 1.42
CA ASP A 6 6.58 13.65 0.65
C ASP A 6 6.09 12.25 1.06
N LEU A 7 5.11 11.71 0.33
CA LEU A 7 4.59 10.36 0.54
C LEU A 7 5.64 9.27 0.27
N ARG A 8 6.57 9.47 -0.67
CA ARG A 8 7.59 8.47 -0.98
C ARG A 8 8.58 8.35 0.17
N ALA A 9 9.05 9.48 0.71
CA ALA A 9 9.90 9.52 1.89
C ALA A 9 9.21 8.90 3.13
N TYR A 10 7.89 9.05 3.24
CA TYR A 10 7.12 8.37 4.28
C TYR A 10 7.10 6.83 4.08
N LEU A 11 6.78 6.37 2.88
CA LEU A 11 6.72 4.94 2.55
C LEU A 11 8.08 4.25 2.73
N GLU A 12 9.18 4.91 2.36
CA GLU A 12 10.54 4.42 2.62
C GLU A 12 10.77 4.18 4.11
N ARG A 13 10.36 5.11 4.97
CA ARG A 13 10.50 4.96 6.42
C ARG A 13 9.62 3.83 6.98
N VAL A 14 8.40 3.65 6.48
CA VAL A 14 7.52 2.53 6.89
C VAL A 14 8.14 1.19 6.45
N ALA A 15 8.75 1.13 5.26
CA ALA A 15 9.45 -0.06 4.78
C ALA A 15 10.66 -0.42 5.66
N GLU A 16 11.45 0.57 6.09
CA GLU A 16 12.57 0.37 7.02
C GLU A 16 12.14 -0.22 8.38
N LEU A 17 10.90 0.06 8.81
CA LEU A 17 10.32 -0.49 10.03
C LEU A 17 9.76 -1.91 9.84
N GLY A 18 9.69 -2.41 8.60
CA GLY A 18 9.12 -3.72 8.27
C GLY A 18 7.59 -3.75 8.21
N GLU A 19 6.95 -2.58 8.26
CA GLU A 19 5.48 -2.45 8.36
C GLU A 19 4.79 -2.25 6.99
N LEU A 20 5.57 -2.15 5.91
CA LEU A 20 5.04 -1.98 4.55
C LEU A 20 4.95 -3.32 3.81
N ARG A 21 3.75 -3.66 3.33
CA ARG A 21 3.50 -4.82 2.45
C ARG A 21 3.08 -4.34 1.07
N THR A 22 3.87 -4.70 0.06
CA THR A 22 3.52 -4.41 -1.34
C THR A 22 2.65 -5.52 -1.90
N VAL A 23 1.54 -5.16 -2.55
CA VAL A 23 0.57 -6.09 -3.15
C VAL A 23 0.48 -5.83 -4.66
N PRO A 24 1.22 -6.58 -5.50
CA PRO A 24 1.19 -6.40 -6.94
C PRO A 24 -0.08 -7.02 -7.57
N GLY A 25 -0.65 -6.36 -8.57
CA GLY A 25 -1.71 -6.94 -9.41
C GLY A 25 -3.12 -6.97 -8.81
N ALA A 26 -3.33 -6.33 -7.66
CA ALA A 26 -4.66 -6.25 -7.05
C ALA A 26 -5.63 -5.44 -7.92
N GLY A 27 -6.79 -6.02 -8.23
CA GLY A 27 -7.84 -5.35 -9.00
C GLY A 27 -8.66 -4.38 -8.15
N THR A 28 -8.98 -3.21 -8.72
CA THR A 28 -9.74 -2.14 -8.04
C THR A 28 -11.17 -2.56 -7.68
N SER A 29 -11.79 -3.42 -8.50
CA SER A 29 -13.16 -3.92 -8.30
C SER A 29 -13.24 -5.27 -7.60
N THR A 30 -12.11 -5.96 -7.39
CA THR A 30 -12.08 -7.36 -6.92
C THR A 30 -11.33 -7.51 -5.60
N ASP A 31 -10.15 -6.91 -5.48
CA ASP A 31 -9.20 -7.26 -4.43
C ASP A 31 -8.96 -6.11 -3.45
N ILE A 32 -8.79 -4.89 -3.94
CA ILE A 32 -8.36 -3.74 -3.12
C ILE A 32 -9.34 -3.46 -1.96
N GLY A 33 -10.66 -3.44 -2.25
CA GLY A 33 -11.69 -3.22 -1.23
C GLY A 33 -11.67 -4.29 -0.13
N PRO A 34 -11.84 -5.58 -0.47
CA PRO A 34 -11.79 -6.68 0.50
C PRO A 34 -10.47 -6.75 1.29
N LEU A 35 -9.32 -6.55 0.64
CA LEU A 35 -8.01 -6.55 1.32
C LEU A 35 -7.89 -5.40 2.32
N THR A 36 -8.42 -4.22 1.99
CA THR A 36 -8.45 -3.07 2.91
C THR A 36 -9.30 -3.40 4.14
N GLU A 37 -10.48 -3.97 3.94
CA GLU A 37 -11.36 -4.34 5.06
C GLU A 37 -10.73 -5.40 5.95
N ILE A 38 -10.26 -6.52 5.37
CA ILE A 38 -9.61 -7.59 6.14
C ILE A 38 -8.42 -7.05 6.94
N THR A 39 -7.64 -6.15 6.34
CA THR A 39 -6.46 -5.56 6.99
C THR A 39 -6.84 -4.63 8.14
N ALA A 40 -7.94 -3.88 8.01
CA ALA A 40 -8.45 -3.01 9.07
C ALA A 40 -8.86 -3.78 10.34
N TRP A 41 -9.14 -5.09 10.23
CA TRP A 41 -9.45 -5.97 11.36
C TRP A 41 -8.27 -6.85 11.79
N SER A 42 -7.16 -6.86 11.05
CA SER A 42 -6.00 -7.70 11.34
C SER A 42 -5.19 -7.11 12.49
N PRO A 43 -4.86 -7.83 13.59
CA PRO A 43 -4.11 -7.28 14.72
C PRO A 43 -2.80 -6.57 14.37
N GLU A 44 -2.13 -7.01 13.30
CA GLU A 44 -0.88 -6.42 12.79
C GLU A 44 -1.12 -5.13 11.99
N HIS A 45 -2.32 -4.95 11.41
CA HIS A 45 -2.73 -3.79 10.60
C HIS A 45 -1.62 -3.23 9.67
N PRO A 46 -0.93 -4.06 8.88
CA PRO A 46 0.19 -3.61 8.07
C PRO A 46 -0.24 -2.57 7.05
N MET A 47 0.66 -1.64 6.70
CA MET A 47 0.40 -0.74 5.59
C MET A 47 0.46 -1.51 4.28
N LEU A 48 -0.63 -1.47 3.51
CA LEU A 48 -0.67 -2.04 2.16
C LEU A 48 -0.32 -0.98 1.12
N LEU A 49 0.60 -1.31 0.22
CA LEU A 49 0.88 -0.55 -0.99
C LEU A 49 0.51 -1.39 -2.21
N PHE A 50 -0.59 -1.04 -2.88
CA PHE A 50 -1.00 -1.69 -4.12
C PHE A 50 -0.12 -1.19 -5.28
N ASP A 51 0.41 -2.11 -6.08
CA ASP A 51 1.26 -1.81 -7.23
C ASP A 51 0.81 -2.64 -8.44
N ASP A 52 1.25 -2.26 -9.65
CA ASP A 52 0.93 -2.94 -10.90
C ASP A 52 -0.58 -3.23 -11.06
N ILE A 53 -1.42 -2.24 -10.74
CA ILE A 53 -2.88 -2.37 -10.76
C ILE A 53 -3.37 -2.66 -12.19
N PRO A 54 -4.12 -3.76 -12.43
CA PRO A 54 -4.61 -4.11 -13.75
C PRO A 54 -5.41 -2.99 -14.41
N GLY A 55 -5.13 -2.70 -15.68
CA GLY A 55 -5.76 -1.62 -16.45
C GLY A 55 -5.07 -0.26 -16.33
N PHE A 56 -4.04 -0.12 -15.50
CA PHE A 56 -3.22 1.08 -15.37
C PHE A 56 -1.78 0.83 -15.86
N PRO A 57 -1.11 1.81 -16.49
CA PRO A 57 0.29 1.67 -16.83
C PRO A 57 1.17 1.53 -15.58
N ARG A 58 2.24 0.73 -15.67
CA ARG A 58 3.21 0.60 -14.57
C ARG A 58 3.75 1.98 -14.17
N GLY A 59 3.87 2.21 -12.86
CA GLY A 59 4.31 3.49 -12.30
C GLY A 59 3.20 4.52 -12.09
N TRP A 60 1.95 4.19 -12.45
CA TRP A 60 0.75 4.99 -12.20
C TRP A 60 -0.10 4.46 -11.04
N ARG A 61 0.56 3.67 -10.18
CA ARG A 61 0.04 3.21 -8.89
C ARG A 61 -0.27 4.38 -7.95
#